data_AF-A0A382H5E9-F1
#
_entry.id   AF-A0A382H5E9-F1
#
_cell.length_a   1.000
_cell.length_b   1.000
_cell.length_c   1.000
_cell.angle_alpha   90.00
_cell.angle_beta   90.00
_cell.angle_gamma   90.00
#
_symmetry.space_group_name_H-M   'P 1'
#
loop_
_entity.id
_entity.type
_entity.pdbx_description
1 polymer ?
#
loop_
_entity_poly.entity_id
_entity_poly.type
_entity_poly.pdbx_seq_one_letter_code
_entity_poly.pdbx_strand_id
1 'polypeptide(L)' 'MNFIEHKLIKPNSIEIREYQTNLANDVKNQNCLIVLPTGLGKTTIALQVIVDYMQNGTGGVLFL' A
#
# COMPACT_ATOMS: atom_id res chain seq x y z
N MET A 1 16.79 4.88 9.17
CA MET A 1 15.34 4.66 8.95
C MET A 1 15.18 4.31 7.49
N ASN A 2 14.37 3.28 7.17
CA ASN A 2 14.14 2.86 5.79
C ASN A 2 12.78 3.36 5.32
N PHE A 3 12.70 3.85 4.10
CA PHE A 3 11.48 4.37 3.48
C PHE A 3 11.09 3.52 2.29
N ILE A 4 9.80 3.48 1.96
CA ILE A 4 9.33 2.79 0.75
C ILE A 4 9.84 3.56 -0.47
N GLU A 5 10.64 2.89 -1.30
CA GLU A 5 11.13 3.43 -2.56
C GLU A 5 10.27 2.94 -3.72
N HIS A 6 9.60 3.86 -4.40
CA HIS A 6 8.78 3.53 -5.57
C HIS A 6 8.59 4.75 -6.48
N LYS A 7 8.58 4.56 -7.80
CA LYS A 7 8.46 5.65 -8.81
C LYS A 7 7.21 6.54 -8.64
N LEU A 8 6.14 5.99 -8.06
CA LEU A 8 4.86 6.68 -7.82
C LEU A 8 4.72 7.18 -6.37
N ILE A 9 5.70 6.93 -5.49
CA ILE A 9 5.67 7.35 -4.09
C ILE A 9 6.72 8.43 -3.91
N LYS A 10 6.35 9.52 -3.22
CA LYS A 10 7.30 10.58 -2.90
C LYS A 10 8.46 10.02 -2.06
N PRO A 11 9.73 10.28 -2.41
CA PRO A 11 10.87 9.82 -1.61
C PRO A 11 10.76 10.28 -0.14
N ASN A 12 11.20 9.44 0.79
CA ASN A 12 11.26 9.73 2.23
C ASN A 12 9.91 10.14 2.87
N SER A 13 8.78 9.71 2.29
CA SER A 13 7.43 10.08 2.78
C SER A 13 6.73 9.01 3.60
N ILE A 14 7.09 7.73 3.41
CA ILE A 14 6.48 6.59 4.09
C ILE A 14 7.59 5.70 4.64
N GLU A 15 7.70 5.62 5.95
CA GLU A 15 8.60 4.69 6.64
C GLU A 15 8.13 3.24 6.44
N ILE A 16 9.08 2.33 6.25
CA ILE A 16 8.78 0.90 6.17
C ILE A 16 8.31 0.39 7.53
N ARG A 17 7.14 -0.25 7.54
CA ARG A 17 6.62 -1.01 8.67
C ARG A 17 6.23 -2.39 8.19
N GLU A 18 6.88 -3.41 8.73
CA GLU A 18 6.78 -4.80 8.27
C GLU A 18 5.32 -5.28 8.18
N TYR A 19 4.51 -5.03 9.22
CA TYR A 19 3.10 -5.44 9.22
C TYR A 19 2.29 -4.80 8.09
N GLN A 20 2.60 -3.56 7.68
CA GLN A 20 1.90 -2.87 6.60
C GLN A 20 2.27 -3.48 5.25
N THR A 21 3.55 -3.79 5.07
CA THR A 21 4.07 -4.40 3.83
C THR A 21 3.61 -5.84 3.69
N ASN A 22 3.60 -6.63 4.76
CA ASN A 22 3.10 -8.00 4.74
C ASN A 22 1.60 -8.02 4.40
N LEU A 23 0.79 -7.20 5.07
CA LEU A 23 -0.64 -7.10 4.76
C LEU A 23 -0.90 -6.65 3.31
N ALA A 24 -0.15 -5.68 2.79
CA ALA A 24 -0.29 -5.25 1.40
C ALA A 24 0.04 -6.39 0.41
N ASN A 25 1.08 -7.16 0.68
CA ASN A 25 1.48 -8.31 -0.15
C ASN A 25 0.47 -9.47 -0.10
N ASP A 26 -0.16 -9.71 1.05
CA ASP A 26 -1.14 -10.79 1.21
C ASP A 26 -2.44 -10.53 0.43
N VAL A 27 -2.82 -9.25 0.29
CA VAL A 27 -4.13 -8.88 -0.26
C VAL A 27 -4.08 -8.42 -1.72
N LYS A 28 -2.91 -8.09 -2.28
CA LYS A 28 -2.82 -7.44 -3.61
C LYS A 28 -3.43 -8.23 -4.78
N ASN A 29 -3.59 -9.56 -4.63
CA ASN A 29 -4.11 -10.45 -5.67
C ASN A 29 -5.52 -10.99 -5.39
N GLN A 30 -6.23 -10.47 -4.38
CA GLN A 30 -7.56 -10.95 -4.00
C GLN A 30 -8.41 -9.85 -3.36
N ASN A 31 -9.74 -10.01 -3.42
CA ASN A 31 -10.63 -9.13 -2.66
C ASN A 31 -10.45 -9.40 -1.15
N CYS A 32 -10.25 -8.34 -0.36
CA CYS A 32 -10.00 -8.46 1.08
C CYS A 32 -10.68 -7.33 1.88
N LEU A 33 -10.97 -7.60 3.15
CA LEU A 33 -11.35 -6.61 4.15
C LEU A 33 -10.26 -6.48 5.21
N ILE A 34 -9.55 -5.35 5.23
CA ILE A 34 -8.52 -5.07 6.24
C ILE A 34 -9.16 -4.37 7.45
N VAL A 35 -9.11 -5.03 8.60
CA VAL A 35 -9.65 -4.51 9.87
C VAL A 35 -8.48 -4.10 10.78
N LEU A 36 -8.23 -2.80 10.88
CA LEU A 36 -7.25 -2.23 11.80
C LEU A 36 -7.80 -0.97 12.48
N PRO A 37 -7.43 -0.69 13.74
CA PRO A 37 -7.66 0.61 14.39
C PRO A 37 -7.14 1.80 13.57
N THR A 38 -7.71 2.98 13.84
CA THR A 38 -7.19 4.24 13.28
C THR A 38 -5.81 4.54 13.88
N GLY A 39 -4.93 5.18 13.11
CA GLY A 39 -3.53 5.42 13.49
C GLY A 39 -2.55 4.31 13.11
N LEU A 40 -3.03 3.11 12.77
CA LEU A 40 -2.16 2.00 12.32
C LEU A 40 -1.86 1.98 10.81
N GLY A 41 -2.23 3.03 10.09
CA GLY A 41 -1.85 3.20 8.68
C GLY A 41 -2.60 2.31 7.69
N LYS A 42 -3.91 2.11 7.88
CA LYS A 42 -4.80 1.53 6.85
C LYS A 42 -4.63 2.17 5.47
N THR A 43 -4.55 3.50 5.43
CA THR A 43 -4.32 4.26 4.20
C THR A 43 -2.97 3.92 3.56
N THR A 44 -1.92 3.74 4.37
CA THR A 44 -0.58 3.35 3.88
C THR A 44 -0.58 1.95 3.27
N ILE A 45 -1.35 1.02 3.85
CA ILE A 45 -1.53 -0.33 3.28
C ILE A 45 -2.28 -0.25 1.95
N ALA A 46 -3.38 0.51 1.88
CA ALA A 46 -4.11 0.73 0.64
C ALA A 46 -3.22 1.35 -0.44
N LEU A 47 -2.40 2.34 -0.08
CA LEU A 47 -1.48 3.00 -1.01
C LEU A 47 -0.46 2.03 -1.61
N GLN A 48 0.07 1.09 -0.81
CA GLN A 48 0.97 0.03 -1.30
C GLN A 48 0.27 -0.89 -2.32
N VAL A 49 -0.97 -1.30 -2.05
CA VAL A 49 -1.77 -2.12 -2.99
C VAL A 49 -2.07 -1.35 -4.28
N ILE A 50 -2.45 -0.07 -4.17
CA ILE A 50 -2.74 0.80 -5.32
C ILE A 50 -1.51 0.93 -6.22
N VAL A 51 -0.35 1.13 -5.61
CA VAL A 51 0.91 1.29 -6.31
C VAL A 51 1.32 0.00 -7.05
N ASP A 52 1.20 -1.16 -6.39
CA ASP A 52 1.45 -2.47 -7.01
C ASP A 52 0.49 -2.70 -8.20
N TYR A 53 -0.80 -2.38 -8.04
CA TYR A 53 -1.76 -2.46 -9.15
C TYR A 53 -1.41 -1.51 -10.31
N MET A 54 -1.04 -0.26 -10.02
CA MET A 54 -0.66 0.72 -11.05
C MET A 54 0.64 0.34 -11.77
N GLN A 55 1.55 -0.42 -11.15
CA GLN A 55 2.75 -0.92 -11.82
C GLN A 55 2.42 -1.89 -12.97
N ASN A 56 1.34 -2.67 -12.84
CA ASN A 56 0.91 -3.62 -13.87
C ASN A 56 0.40 -2.93 -15.14
N GLY A 57 0.00 -1.65 -15.06
CA GLY A 57 -0.36 -0.84 -16.23
C GLY A 57 -1.68 -1.22 -16.91
N THR A 58 -2.55 -1.98 -16.25
CA THR A 58 -3.75 -2.60 -16.85
C THR A 58 -5.06 -1.85 -16.57
N GLY A 59 -5.06 -0.77 -15.80
CA GLY A 59 -6.28 -0.04 -15.47
C GLY A 59 -6.10 1.16 -14.55
N GLY A 60 -7.23 1.64 -13.99
CA GLY A 60 -7.29 2.75 -13.04
C GLY A 60 -7.70 2.30 -11.64
N VAL A 61 -7.43 3.14 -10.64
CA VAL A 61 -7.85 2.95 -9.25
C VAL A 61 -8.79 4.08 -8.87
N LEU A 62 -9.93 3.73 -8.28
CA LEU A 62 -10.81 4.66 -7.58
C LEU A 62 -10.66 4.42 -6.08
N PHE A 63 -10.26 5.46 -5.34
CA PHE A 63 -10.12 5.41 -3.88
C PHE A 63 -11.15 6.35 -3.26
N LEU A 64 -12.11 5.79 -2.50
CA LEU A 64 -13.27 6.48 -1.90
C LEU A 64 -13.12 6.62 -0.39
#